data_AF-A0A966WN31-F1
#
_entry.id   AF-A0A966WN31-F1
#
_cell.length_a   1.000
_cell.length_b   1.000
_cell.length_c   1.000
_cell.angle_alpha   90.00
_cell.angle_beta   90.00
_cell.angle_gamma   90.00
#
_symmetry.space_group_name_H-M   'P 1'
#
loop_
_entity.id
_entity.type
_entity.pdbx_description
1 polymer ?
#
loop_
_entity_poly.entity_id
_entity_poly.type
_entity_poly.pdbx_seq_one_letter_code
_entity_poly.pdbx_strand_id
1 'polypeptide(L)'
;MKDQFPVSIVVERRSYPGKPWMVDSWSAVGILPVEGDSRSLACTSIYRDEEKEQFLHEGYAVELFADEAESYYTNLTAAKPAIFVVGAE
;
A
#
# COMPACT_ATOMS: atom_id res chain seq x y z
N MET A 1 -11.21 -15.77 16.00
CA MET A 1 -11.03 -15.81 14.53
C MET A 1 -10.16 -14.60 14.22
N LYS A 2 -9.04 -14.75 13.52
CA LYS A 2 -8.28 -13.58 13.08
C LYS A 2 -9.05 -12.99 11.91
N ASP A 3 -9.64 -11.82 12.10
CA ASP A 3 -10.37 -11.15 11.03
C ASP A 3 -9.33 -10.56 10.08
N GLN A 4 -9.08 -11.27 8.99
CA GLN A 4 -8.22 -10.82 7.90
C GLN A 4 -9.09 -10.09 6.88
N PHE A 5 -8.73 -8.86 6.56
CA PHE A 5 -9.39 -8.03 5.56
C PHE A 5 -8.51 -7.99 4.31
N PRO A 6 -8.88 -8.70 3.23
CA PRO A 6 -8.10 -8.71 1.99
C PRO A 6 -7.96 -7.30 1.40
N VAL A 7 -6.74 -6.96 1.00
CA VAL A 7 -6.42 -5.66 0.40
C VAL A 7 -5.41 -5.81 -0.72
N SER A 8 -5.47 -4.86 -1.66
CA SER A 8 -4.41 -4.60 -2.63
C SER A 8 -3.78 -3.23 -2.36
N ILE A 9 -2.50 -3.10 -2.65
CA ILE A 9 -1.71 -1.89 -2.38
C ILE A 9 -1.29 -1.29 -3.71
N VAL A 10 -1.51 0.01 -3.89
CA VAL A 10 -0.98 0.76 -5.04
C VAL A 10 0.31 1.43 -4.61
N VAL A 11 1.40 1.07 -5.29
CA VAL A 11 2.72 1.64 -5.06
C VAL A 11 3.12 2.46 -6.29
N GLU A 12 3.49 3.72 -6.09
CA GLU A 12 4.02 4.59 -7.13
C GLU A 12 5.55 4.61 -7.05
N ARG A 13 6.20 4.35 -8.18
CA ARG A 13 7.59 4.67 -8.44
C ARG A 13 7.63 5.99 -9.20
N ARG A 14 8.34 6.97 -8.65
CA ARG A 14 8.63 8.22 -9.34
C ARG A 14 10.08 8.26 -9.77
N SER A 15 10.27 8.44 -11.07
CA SER A 15 11.56 8.61 -11.73
C SER A 15 11.82 10.06 -12.09
N TYR A 16 13.09 10.38 -12.29
CA TYR A 16 13.55 11.75 -12.46
C TYR A 16 14.42 11.91 -13.72
N PRO A 17 13.77 11.91 -14.91
CA PRO A 17 14.48 12.05 -16.18
C PRO A 17 15.27 13.36 -16.23
N GLY A 18 16.48 13.30 -16.80
CA GLY A 18 17.39 14.45 -16.87
C GLY A 18 18.08 14.82 -15.54
N LYS A 19 17.86 14.05 -14.46
CA LYS A 19 18.50 14.26 -13.16
C LYS A 19 19.27 13.00 -12.72
N PRO A 20 20.47 12.75 -13.28
CA PRO A 20 21.16 11.46 -13.15
C PRO A 20 21.67 11.15 -11.72
N TRP A 21 21.66 12.12 -10.82
CA TRP A 21 22.01 11.97 -9.41
C TRP A 21 20.82 11.69 -8.49
N MET A 22 19.59 11.70 -9.03
CA MET A 22 18.40 11.39 -8.25
C MET A 22 18.00 9.94 -8.44
N VAL A 23 17.81 9.23 -7.33
CA VAL A 23 17.28 7.87 -7.31
C VAL A 23 15.76 7.89 -7.39
N ASP A 24 15.18 6.83 -7.93
CA ASP A 24 13.73 6.65 -7.94
C ASP A 24 13.19 6.68 -6.51
N SER A 25 12.07 7.37 -6.30
CA SER A 25 11.38 7.38 -5.02
C SER A 25 10.13 6.50 -5.09
N TRP A 26 9.90 5.73 -4.02
CA TRP A 26 8.78 4.81 -3.92
C TRP A 26 7.81 5.29 -2.84
N SER A 27 6.52 5.15 -3.08
CA SER A 27 5.48 5.55 -2.12
C SER A 27 4.23 4.68 -2.27
N ALA A 28 3.67 4.22 -1.15
CA ALA A 28 2.33 3.66 -1.15
C ALA A 28 1.32 4.80 -1.31
N VAL A 29 0.58 4.80 -2.42
CA VAL A 29 -0.35 5.88 -2.79
C VAL A 29 -1.81 5.48 -2.65
N GLY A 30 -2.09 4.19 -2.43
CA GLY A 30 -3.45 3.71 -2.22
C GLY A 30 -3.51 2.31 -1.61
N ILE A 31 -4.62 2.04 -0.93
CA ILE A 31 -5.00 0.71 -0.43
C ILE A 31 -6.44 0.49 -0.86
N LEU A 32 -6.70 -0.66 -1.49
CA LEU A 32 -8.00 -1.02 -2.05
C LEU A 32 -8.53 -2.27 -1.33
N PRO A 33 -9.80 -2.29 -0.88
CA PRO A 33 -10.41 -3.52 -0.39
C PRO A 33 -10.57 -4.52 -1.55
N VAL A 34 -10.37 -5.81 -1.25
CA VAL A 34 -10.56 -6.89 -2.23
C VAL A 34 -11.82 -7.67 -1.86
N GLU A 35 -12.70 -7.88 -2.84
CA GLU A 35 -13.83 -8.79 -2.71
C GLU A 35 -13.38 -10.23 -2.92
N GLY A 36 -13.72 -11.13 -2.00
CA GLY A 36 -13.35 -12.54 -2.06
C GLY A 36 -11.96 -12.85 -1.51
N ASP A 37 -11.52 -14.10 -1.68
CA ASP A 37 -10.33 -14.64 -1.02
C ASP A 37 -9.10 -14.71 -1.95
N SER A 38 -8.92 -13.69 -2.81
CA SER A 38 -7.77 -13.65 -3.70
C SER A 38 -6.49 -13.40 -2.90
N ARG A 39 -5.78 -14.48 -2.57
CA ARG A 39 -4.50 -14.49 -1.84
C ARG A 39 -3.28 -14.67 -2.75
N SER A 40 -3.49 -14.67 -4.06
CA SER A 40 -2.39 -14.80 -5.00
C SER A 40 -1.58 -13.51 -5.03
N LEU A 41 -0.30 -13.61 -4.66
CA LEU A 41 0.64 -12.50 -4.77
C LEU A 41 0.87 -12.19 -6.24
N ALA A 42 0.49 -10.99 -6.66
CA ALA A 42 0.71 -10.48 -8.01
C ALA A 42 1.16 -9.02 -7.94
N CYS A 43 1.96 -8.61 -8.93
CA CYS A 43 2.36 -7.22 -9.11
C CYS A 43 2.20 -6.85 -10.59
N THR A 44 1.32 -5.88 -10.85
CA THR A 44 0.96 -5.47 -12.22
C THR A 44 1.12 -3.96 -12.36
N SER A 45 1.77 -3.51 -13.43
CA SER A 45 1.80 -2.09 -13.80
C SER A 45 0.41 -1.66 -14.28
N ILE A 46 -0.20 -0.69 -13.60
CA ILE A 46 -1.57 -0.23 -13.87
C ILE A 46 -1.61 1.18 -14.50
N TYR A 47 -0.50 1.91 -14.39
CA TYR A 47 -0.33 3.23 -15.00
C TYR A 47 1.15 3.52 -15.21
N ARG A 48 1.49 4.16 -16.33
CA ARG A 48 2.87 4.59 -16.63
C ARG A 48 2.88 5.85 -17.49
N ASP A 49 3.72 6.80 -17.10
CA ASP A 49 4.13 7.96 -17.91
C ASP A 49 5.67 8.12 -17.88
N GLU A 50 6.20 9.29 -18.27
CA GLU A 50 7.64 9.56 -18.30
C GLU A 50 8.29 9.71 -16.91
N GLU A 51 7.55 10.18 -15.91
CA GLU A 51 8.06 10.45 -14.55
C GLU A 51 7.54 9.45 -13.52
N LYS A 52 6.50 8.67 -13.82
CA LYS A 52 5.75 7.88 -12.86
C LYS A 52 5.33 6.53 -13.40
N GLU A 53 5.33 5.54 -12.52
CA GLU A 53 4.73 4.26 -12.75
C GLU A 53 4.02 3.78 -11.49
N GLN A 54 2.80 3.29 -11.63
CA GLN A 54 2.02 2.74 -10.52
C GLN A 54 1.84 1.24 -10.69
N PHE A 55 2.05 0.52 -9.59
CA PHE A 55 1.96 -0.92 -9.49
C PHE A 55 0.83 -1.31 -8.55
N LEU A 56 -0.04 -2.23 -8.96
CA LEU A 56 -1.00 -2.89 -8.10
C LEU A 56 -0.37 -4.16 -7.54
N HIS A 57 -0.17 -4.16 -6.22
CA HIS A 57 0.30 -5.30 -5.44
C HIS A 57 -0.91 -6.01 -4.79
N GLU A 58 -1.13 -7.26 -5.17
CA GLU A 58 -2.28 -8.06 -4.73
C GLU A 58 -1.87 -9.17 -3.75
N GLY A 59 -2.85 -9.78 -3.08
CA GLY A 59 -2.62 -10.92 -2.18
C GLY A 59 -2.23 -10.54 -0.76
N TYR A 60 -2.48 -9.30 -0.33
CA TYR A 60 -2.24 -8.82 1.03
C TYR A 60 -3.52 -8.85 1.86
N ALA A 61 -3.36 -8.79 3.19
CA ALA A 61 -4.48 -8.65 4.11
C ALA A 61 -4.08 -7.78 5.31
N VAL A 62 -5.04 -7.01 5.81
CA VAL A 62 -4.94 -6.33 7.10
C VAL A 62 -5.44 -7.28 8.17
N GLU A 63 -4.62 -7.52 9.20
CA GLU A 63 -5.02 -8.24 10.41
C GLU A 63 -5.24 -7.22 11.53
N LEU A 64 -6.39 -7.28 12.18
CA LEU A 64 -6.68 -6.48 13.37
C LEU A 64 -6.56 -7.34 14.63
N PHE A 65 -5.96 -6.76 15.66
CA PHE A 65 -5.76 -7.39 16.95
C PHE A 65 -6.71 -6.76 17.98
N ALA A 66 -7.48 -7.59 18.69
CA ALA A 66 -8.55 -7.11 19.57
C ALA A 66 -8.03 -6.29 20.77
N ASP A 67 -6.79 -6.53 21.17
CA ASP A 67 -6.07 -5.80 22.23
C ASP A 67 -5.55 -4.42 21.77
N GLU A 68 -5.53 -4.13 20.46
CA GLU A 68 -5.07 -2.86 19.89
C GLU A 68 -6.23 -1.90 19.53
N ALA A 69 -7.43 -2.13 20.05
CA ALA A 69 -8.63 -1.35 19.72
C ALA A 69 -8.48 0.16 19.99
N GLU A 70 -7.83 0.55 21.09
CA GLU A 70 -7.58 1.96 21.43
C GLU A 70 -6.63 2.62 20.42
N SER A 71 -5.59 1.90 19.97
CA SER A 71 -4.65 2.35 18.95
C SER A 71 -5.37 2.63 17.63
N TYR A 72 -6.27 1.73 17.22
CA TYR A 72 -7.08 1.91 16.01
C TYR A 72 -8.03 3.10 16.11
N TYR A 73 -8.74 3.24 17.24
CA TYR A 73 -9.62 4.39 17.48
C TYR A 73 -8.85 5.71 17.44
N THR A 74 -7.68 5.75 18.07
CA THR A 74 -6.81 6.93 18.08
C THR A 74 -6.34 7.28 16.68
N ASN A 75 -5.90 6.31 15.87
CA ASN A 75 -5.52 6.56 14.49
C ASN A 75 -6.70 7.11 13.66
N LEU A 76 -7.87 6.50 13.76
CA LEU A 76 -9.07 6.90 13.01
C LEU A 76 -9.60 8.29 13.38
N THR A 77 -9.40 8.73 14.63
CA THR A 77 -9.85 10.03 15.13
C THR A 77 -8.76 11.11 15.10
N ALA A 78 -7.53 10.76 14.74
CA ALA A 78 -6.44 11.71 14.58
C ALA A 78 -6.73 12.70 13.43
N ALA A 79 -6.11 13.87 13.47
CA ALA A 79 -6.23 14.87 12.41
C ALA A 79 -5.72 14.35 11.05
N LYS A 80 -4.83 13.35 11.08
CA LYS A 80 -4.21 12.71 9.91
C LYS A 80 -4.07 11.20 10.15
N PRO A 81 -5.14 10.41 9.96
CA PRO A 81 -5.04 8.95 10.01
C PRO A 81 -4.05 8.45 8.96
N ALA A 82 -3.25 7.46 9.29
CA ALA A 82 -2.28 6.88 8.37
C ALA A 82 -2.18 5.36 8.51
N ILE A 83 -1.76 4.72 7.42
CA ILE A 83 -1.34 3.33 7.39
C ILE A 83 0.08 3.30 6.80
N PHE A 84 0.94 2.49 7.40
CA PHE A 84 2.30 2.30 6.91
C PHE A 84 2.40 0.96 6.20
N VAL A 85 2.97 0.97 4.99
CA VAL A 85 3.33 -0.24 4.25
C VAL A 85 4.83 -0.43 4.40
N VAL A 86 5.24 -1.57 4.94
CA VAL A 86 6.66 -1.93 5.08
C VAL A 86 6.96 -3.03 4.07
N GLY A 87 7.90 -2.75 3.17
CA GLY A 87 8.43 -3.71 2.20
C GLY A 87 9.93 -3.91 2.40
N ALA A 88 10.46 -5.02 1.90
CA ALA A 88 11.90 -5.19 1.74
C ALA A 88 12.32 -4.58 0.39
N GLU A 89 13.54 -4.02 0.33
CA GLU A 89 14.24 -3.72 -0.93
C GLU A 89 14.63 -5.01 -1.68
#